data_AF-A0A7Z0KV80-F1
#
_entry.id   AF-A0A7Z0KV80-F1
#
_cell.length_a   1.000
_cell.length_b   1.000
_cell.length_c   1.000
_cell.angle_alpha   90.00
_cell.angle_beta   90.00
_cell.angle_gamma   90.00
#
_symmetry.space_group_name_H-M   'P 1'
#
loop_
_entity.id
_entity.type
_entity.pdbx_description
1 polymer ?
#
loop_
_entity_poly.entity_id
_entity_poly.type
_entity_poly.pdbx_seq_one_letter_code
_entity_poly.pdbx_strand_id
1 'polypeptide(L)'
;MQNAIKPFEFETYSYNPEELNARCNWYLEKVTQTYELLENNPKSAIEFFRSYNILLRQEYHHYKLKKVSDVMINNRQNSDVKKEFDYVGWVTDVYAKQIGQTTLKNITSVLYDYDDYAVHYGFK
;
A
#
# COMPACT_ATOMS: atom_id res chain seq x y z
N MET A 1 12.14 -20.27 -3.33
CA MET A 1 11.27 -20.14 -4.51
C MET A 1 10.65 -18.75 -4.46
N GLN A 2 10.88 -17.92 -5.48
CA GLN A 2 10.25 -16.59 -5.56
C GLN A 2 8.77 -16.78 -5.90
N ASN A 3 7.91 -16.65 -4.90
CA ASN A 3 6.47 -16.56 -5.16
C ASN A 3 6.23 -15.24 -5.86
N ALA A 4 5.87 -15.29 -7.14
CA ALA A 4 5.38 -14.13 -7.86
C ALA A 4 4.15 -13.61 -7.10
N ILE A 5 4.29 -12.44 -6.48
CA ILE A 5 3.20 -11.78 -5.77
C ILE A 5 2.18 -11.38 -6.84
N LYS A 6 1.13 -12.20 -6.98
CA LYS A 6 -0.01 -11.88 -7.83
C LYS A 6 -0.86 -10.80 -7.14
N PRO A 7 -1.48 -9.87 -7.88
CA PRO A 7 -2.51 -9.01 -7.30
C PRO A 7 -3.60 -9.92 -6.70
N PHE A 8 -3.89 -9.72 -5.41
CA PHE A 8 -4.76 -10.62 -4.65
C PHE A 8 -6.19 -10.67 -5.20
N GLU A 9 -6.74 -11.88 -5.19
CA GLU A 9 -8.18 -12.14 -5.33
C GLU A 9 -8.82 -12.01 -3.94
N PHE A 10 -9.82 -11.13 -3.79
CA PHE A 10 -10.45 -10.77 -2.50
C PHE A 10 -11.41 -11.84 -1.95
N GLU A 11 -11.06 -13.13 -2.07
CA GLU A 11 -11.97 -14.24 -1.77
C GLU A 11 -11.91 -14.73 -0.31
N THR A 12 -10.85 -14.42 0.45
CA THR A 12 -10.74 -14.78 1.89
C THR A 12 -10.13 -13.65 2.73
N TYR A 13 -10.72 -13.41 3.90
CA TYR A 13 -10.66 -12.13 4.64
C TYR A 13 -9.64 -12.09 5.78
N SER A 14 -8.75 -13.07 5.88
CA SER A 14 -7.75 -13.13 6.95
C SER A 14 -6.40 -13.36 6.31
N TYR A 15 -5.64 -12.27 6.15
CA TYR A 15 -4.27 -12.36 5.66
C TYR A 15 -3.33 -12.70 6.80
N ASN A 16 -2.40 -13.61 6.57
CA ASN A 16 -1.34 -13.85 7.54
C ASN A 16 -0.44 -12.58 7.61
N PRO A 17 0.00 -12.15 8.81
CA PRO A 17 1.03 -11.11 8.98
C PRO A 17 2.19 -11.14 7.98
N GLU A 18 2.69 -12.33 7.61
CA GLU A 18 3.77 -12.48 6.62
C GLU A 18 3.36 -12.00 5.22
N GLU A 19 2.13 -12.29 4.79
CA GLU A 19 1.60 -11.88 3.50
C GLU A 19 1.43 -10.37 3.42
N LEU A 20 0.98 -9.75 4.52
CA LEU A 20 0.83 -8.30 4.64
C LEU A 20 2.19 -7.59 4.57
N ASN A 21 3.20 -8.13 5.25
CA ASN A 21 4.58 -7.62 5.14
C ASN A 21 5.11 -7.76 3.70
N ALA A 22 4.95 -8.92 3.07
CA ALA A 22 5.39 -9.14 1.70
C ALA A 22 4.71 -8.17 0.72
N ARG A 23 3.43 -7.86 0.96
CA ARG A 23 2.66 -6.93 0.14
C ARG A 23 3.09 -5.47 0.33
N CYS A 24 3.33 -5.04 1.56
CA CYS A 24 3.89 -3.70 1.82
C CYS A 24 5.27 -3.58 1.17
N ASN A 25 6.16 -4.57 1.34
CA ASN A 25 7.47 -4.60 0.71
C ASN A 25 7.40 -4.52 -0.81
N TRP A 26 6.43 -5.20 -1.43
CA TRP A 26 6.21 -5.10 -2.88
C TRP A 26 5.92 -3.65 -3.31
N TYR A 27 5.07 -2.92 -2.60
CA TYR A 27 4.82 -1.51 -2.90
C TYR A 27 6.09 -0.66 -2.73
N LEU A 28 6.88 -0.89 -1.67
CA LEU A 28 8.14 -0.17 -1.44
C LEU A 28 9.19 -0.46 -2.53
N GLU A 29 9.24 -1.69 -3.03
CA GLU A 29 10.07 -2.03 -4.20
C GLU A 29 9.61 -1.29 -5.45
N LYS A 30 8.29 -1.16 -5.68
CA LYS A 30 7.75 -0.36 -6.79
C LYS A 30 8.02 1.13 -6.62
N VAL A 31 7.99 1.64 -5.40
CA VAL A 31 8.38 3.02 -5.10
C VAL A 31 9.84 3.26 -5.46
N THR A 32 10.74 2.35 -5.06
CA THR A 32 12.16 2.41 -5.40
C THR A 32 12.38 2.42 -6.91
N GLN A 33 11.74 1.49 -7.65
CA GLN A 33 11.78 1.46 -9.11
C GLN A 33 11.21 2.74 -9.74
N THR A 34 10.22 3.38 -9.10
CA THR A 34 9.66 4.64 -9.59
C THR A 34 10.66 5.79 -9.43
N TYR A 35 11.40 5.85 -8.32
CA TYR A 35 12.47 6.83 -8.13
C TYR A 35 13.58 6.67 -9.19
N GLU A 36 14.03 5.44 -9.44
CA GLU A 36 15.02 5.16 -10.49
C GLU A 36 14.52 5.60 -11.88
N LEU A 37 13.24 5.36 -12.18
CA LEU A 37 12.63 5.82 -13.44
C LEU A 37 12.48 7.35 -13.49
N LEU A 38 12.28 8.04 -12.37
CA LEU A 38 12.19 9.51 -12.36
C LEU A 38 13.50 10.17 -12.78
N GLU A 39 14.64 9.56 -12.45
CA GLU A 39 15.97 10.06 -12.83
C GLU A 39 16.24 9.88 -14.33
N ASN A 40 15.78 8.77 -14.91
CA ASN A 40 16.13 8.36 -16.27
C ASN A 40 15.05 8.67 -17.32
N ASN A 41 13.78 8.48 -16.98
CA ASN A 41 12.63 8.66 -17.86
C ASN A 41 11.36 9.04 -17.07
N PRO A 42 11.20 10.33 -16.72
CA PRO A 42 10.10 10.79 -15.86
C PRO A 42 8.70 10.43 -16.39
N LYS A 43 8.51 10.43 -17.71
CA LYS A 43 7.21 10.10 -18.31
C LYS A 43 6.83 8.65 -18.04
N SER A 44 7.76 7.72 -18.24
CA SER A 44 7.55 6.30 -17.93
C SER A 44 7.39 6.06 -16.42
N ALA A 45 8.04 6.85 -15.57
CA ALA A 45 7.87 6.77 -14.12
C ALA A 45 6.40 7.01 -13.69
N ILE A 46 5.72 7.99 -14.31
CA ILE A 46 4.30 8.28 -14.02
C ILE A 46 3.40 7.14 -14.44
N GLU A 47 3.64 6.55 -15.63
CA GLU A 47 2.87 5.42 -16.12
C GLU A 47 3.08 4.18 -15.23
N PHE A 48 4.32 3.94 -14.83
CA PHE A 48 4.68 2.87 -13.90
C PHE A 48 4.03 3.08 -12.52
N PHE A 49 4.12 4.28 -11.95
CA PHE A 49 3.46 4.67 -10.70
C PHE A 49 1.96 4.36 -10.73
N ARG A 50 1.29 4.79 -11.80
CA ARG A 50 -0.15 4.60 -11.95
C ARG A 50 -0.55 3.12 -11.91
N SER A 51 0.29 2.23 -12.44
CA SER A 51 -0.03 0.80 -12.52
C SER A 51 -0.24 0.17 -11.14
N TYR A 52 0.63 0.44 -10.16
CA TYR A 52 0.48 -0.11 -8.82
C TYR A 52 -0.39 0.77 -7.92
N ASN A 53 -0.46 2.09 -8.15
CA ASN A 53 -1.35 2.95 -7.37
C ASN A 53 -2.84 2.64 -7.63
N ILE A 54 -3.18 2.08 -8.80
CA ILE A 54 -4.52 1.51 -9.05
C ILE A 54 -4.82 0.36 -8.08
N LEU A 55 -3.84 -0.51 -7.81
CA LEU A 55 -4.01 -1.61 -6.86
C LEU A 55 -4.20 -1.07 -5.44
N LEU A 56 -3.39 -0.08 -5.02
CA LEU A 56 -3.55 0.55 -3.71
C LEU A 56 -4.95 1.16 -3.55
N ARG A 57 -5.46 1.81 -4.60
CA ARG A 57 -6.83 2.36 -4.61
C ARG A 57 -7.89 1.26 -4.45
N GLN A 58 -7.72 0.12 -5.11
CA GLN A 58 -8.64 -1.01 -4.98
C GLN A 58 -8.65 -1.56 -3.55
N GLU A 59 -7.47 -1.71 -2.95
CA GLU A 59 -7.32 -2.11 -1.55
C GLU A 59 -7.96 -1.11 -0.60
N TYR A 60 -7.69 0.18 -0.78
CA TYR A 60 -8.32 1.24 0.00
C TYR A 60 -9.85 1.14 -0.04
N HIS A 61 -10.44 0.99 -1.24
CA HIS A 61 -11.90 0.86 -1.37
C HIS A 61 -12.43 -0.40 -0.72
N HIS A 62 -11.71 -1.52 -0.84
CA HIS A 62 -12.07 -2.77 -0.17
C HIS A 62 -12.10 -2.58 1.35
N TYR A 63 -11.05 -1.98 1.91
CA TYR A 63 -10.93 -1.76 3.35
C TYR A 63 -11.85 -0.68 3.91
N LYS A 64 -12.30 0.26 3.08
CA LYS A 64 -13.31 1.25 3.46
C LYS A 64 -14.72 0.66 3.61
N LEU A 65 -14.97 -0.57 3.16
CA LEU A 65 -16.25 -1.22 3.36
C LEU A 65 -16.48 -1.52 4.86
N LYS A 66 -17.66 -1.16 5.35
CA LYS A 66 -18.12 -1.18 6.77
C LYS A 66 -17.76 -2.45 7.57
N LYS A 67 -17.55 -3.59 6.90
CA LYS A 67 -17.24 -4.87 7.54
C LYS A 67 -15.80 -4.94 8.06
N VAL A 68 -14.84 -4.24 7.43
CA VAL A 68 -13.41 -4.22 7.83
C VAL A 68 -13.25 -3.37 9.09
N SER A 69 -13.87 -2.19 9.11
CA SER A 69 -13.87 -1.31 10.28
C SER A 69 -14.44 -1.99 11.52
N ASP A 70 -15.51 -2.79 11.36
CA ASP A 70 -16.13 -3.52 12.45
C ASP A 70 -15.23 -4.65 12.97
N VAL A 71 -14.48 -5.35 12.10
CA VAL A 71 -13.49 -6.37 12.52
C VAL A 71 -12.33 -5.74 13.30
N MET A 72 -11.88 -4.55 12.91
CA MET A 72 -10.80 -3.82 13.57
C MET A 72 -11.16 -3.31 14.95
N ILE A 73 -12.35 -2.71 15.10
CA ILE A 73 -12.83 -2.20 16.39
C ILE A 73 -12.99 -3.35 17.39
N ASN A 74 -13.49 -4.51 16.94
CA ASN A 74 -13.80 -5.64 17.81
C ASN A 74 -12.59 -6.48 18.22
N ASN A 75 -11.46 -6.41 17.49
CA ASN A 75 -10.29 -7.28 17.72
C ASN A 75 -8.99 -6.54 18.09
N ARG A 76 -9.09 -5.26 18.49
CA ARG A 76 -7.96 -4.39 18.88
C ARG A 76 -6.89 -5.01 19.80
N GLN A 77 -7.25 -6.01 20.62
CA GLN A 77 -6.33 -6.65 21.57
C GLN A 77 -5.66 -7.93 21.06
N ASN A 78 -6.05 -8.43 19.88
CA ASN A 78 -5.42 -9.59 19.27
C ASN A 78 -4.16 -9.17 18.50
N SER A 79 -3.00 -9.69 18.89
CA SER A 79 -1.71 -9.41 18.24
C SER A 79 -1.68 -9.77 16.76
N ASP A 80 -2.43 -10.79 16.36
CA ASP A 80 -2.45 -11.28 14.98
C ASP A 80 -3.29 -10.35 14.09
N VAL A 81 -4.34 -9.74 14.65
CA VAL A 81 -5.18 -8.74 13.98
C VAL A 81 -4.49 -7.36 13.95
N LYS A 82 -3.55 -7.11 14.86
CA LYS A 82 -2.80 -5.85 14.89
C LYS A 82 -2.05 -5.61 13.57
N LYS A 83 -1.43 -6.63 12.98
CA LYS A 83 -0.66 -6.43 11.74
C LYS A 83 -1.57 -6.12 10.54
N GLU A 84 -2.76 -6.69 10.51
CA GLU A 84 -3.79 -6.35 9.54
C GLU A 84 -4.32 -4.93 9.76
N PHE A 85 -4.55 -4.53 11.02
CA PHE A 85 -4.90 -3.16 11.37
C PHE A 85 -3.84 -2.15 10.89
N ASP A 86 -2.56 -2.42 11.19
CA ASP A 86 -1.44 -1.58 10.78
C ASP A 86 -1.35 -1.48 9.24
N TYR A 87 -1.56 -2.60 8.53
CA TYR A 87 -1.55 -2.61 7.07
C TYR A 87 -2.67 -1.76 6.48
N VAL A 88 -3.89 -1.88 7.02
CA VAL A 88 -5.02 -1.08 6.53
C VAL A 88 -4.87 0.39 6.89
N GLY A 89 -4.30 0.70 8.06
CA GLY A 89 -3.90 2.06 8.42
C GLY A 89 -2.92 2.63 7.39
N TRP A 90 -1.89 1.86 7.05
CA TRP A 90 -0.91 2.22 6.02
C TRP A 90 -1.57 2.49 4.66
N VAL A 91 -2.38 1.56 4.14
CA VAL A 91 -3.10 1.74 2.86
C VAL A 91 -3.98 3.00 2.90
N THR A 92 -4.66 3.21 4.02
CA THR A 92 -5.57 4.35 4.22
C THR A 92 -4.83 5.67 4.19
N ASP A 93 -3.74 5.79 4.93
CA ASP A 93 -3.00 7.06 5.03
C ASP A 93 -2.23 7.38 3.76
N VAL A 94 -1.55 6.38 3.17
CA VAL A 94 -0.85 6.55 1.89
C VAL A 94 -1.83 7.00 0.81
N TYR A 95 -3.02 6.40 0.72
CA TYR A 95 -3.98 6.76 -0.32
C TYR A 95 -4.71 8.08 -0.02
N ALA A 96 -5.11 8.34 1.22
CA ALA A 96 -5.87 9.53 1.60
C ALA A 96 -5.08 10.84 1.42
N LYS A 97 -3.74 10.78 1.48
CA LYS A 97 -2.85 11.92 1.26
C LYS A 97 -2.60 12.24 -0.22
N GLN A 98 -2.98 11.36 -1.14
CA GLN A 98 -2.91 11.62 -2.58
C GLN A 98 -4.03 12.58 -3.01
N ILE A 99 -3.80 13.88 -2.82
CA ILE A 99 -4.76 14.91 -3.21
C ILE A 99 -4.65 15.16 -4.72
N GLY A 100 -5.68 14.73 -5.46
CA GLY A 100 -5.81 15.00 -6.89
C GLY A 100 -4.97 14.06 -7.76
N GLN A 101 -4.78 14.44 -9.03
CA GLN A 101 -4.04 13.63 -9.98
C GLN A 101 -2.53 13.66 -9.66
N THR A 102 -1.89 12.49 -9.62
CA THR A 102 -0.42 12.42 -9.56
C THR A 102 0.19 12.87 -10.89
N THR A 103 1.12 13.82 -10.79
CA THR A 103 1.86 14.47 -11.86
C THR A 103 3.35 14.45 -11.52
N LEU A 104 4.19 14.84 -12.47
CA LEU A 104 5.64 14.98 -12.22
C LEU A 104 5.98 15.97 -11.09
N LYS A 105 5.09 16.90 -10.78
CA LYS A 105 5.33 17.92 -9.73
C LYS A 105 5.12 17.39 -8.31
N ASN A 106 4.29 16.37 -8.13
CA ASN A 106 3.92 15.85 -6.80
C ASN A 106 4.23 14.37 -6.61
N ILE A 107 4.65 13.64 -7.65
CA ILE A 107 4.97 12.21 -7.55
C ILE A 107 6.01 11.92 -6.48
N THR A 108 7.07 12.73 -6.33
CA THR A 108 8.08 12.52 -5.29
C THR A 108 7.52 12.63 -3.88
N SER A 109 6.61 13.58 -3.63
CA SER A 109 5.91 13.69 -2.35
C SER A 109 5.02 12.46 -2.11
N VAL A 110 4.32 11.98 -3.14
CA VAL A 110 3.49 10.79 -3.02
C VAL A 110 4.33 9.55 -2.74
N LEU A 111 5.48 9.39 -3.41
CA LEU A 111 6.40 8.29 -3.16
C LEU A 111 6.99 8.35 -1.75
N TYR A 112 7.28 9.54 -1.24
CA TYR A 112 7.73 9.74 0.14
C TYR A 112 6.69 9.24 1.15
N ASP A 113 5.40 9.50 0.92
CA ASP A 113 4.33 9.04 1.82
C ASP A 113 4.32 7.50 1.96
N TYR A 114 4.57 6.74 0.88
CA TYR A 114 4.64 5.27 0.97
C TYR A 114 5.69 4.81 1.99
N ASP A 115 6.89 5.39 1.92
CA ASP A 115 8.02 5.08 2.81
C ASP A 115 7.77 5.57 4.25
N ASP A 116 7.33 6.82 4.41
CA ASP A 116 7.11 7.45 5.72
C ASP A 116 6.06 6.67 6.54
N TYR A 117 4.94 6.33 5.92
CA TYR A 117 3.91 5.53 6.59
C TYR A 117 4.36 4.09 6.82
N ALA A 118 5.20 3.51 5.95
CA ALA A 118 5.71 2.15 6.19
C ALA A 118 6.55 2.09 7.48
N VAL A 119 7.34 3.14 7.76
CA VAL A 119 8.04 3.30 9.04
C VAL A 119 7.05 3.52 10.19
N HIS A 120 6.05 4.40 10.00
CA HIS A 120 5.04 4.68 11.02
C HIS A 120 4.30 3.42 11.50
N TYR A 121 3.95 2.53 10.57
CA TYR A 121 3.21 1.30 10.83
C TYR A 121 4.10 0.06 11.04
N GLY A 122 5.43 0.24 11.14
CA GLY A 122 6.38 -0.83 11.48
C GLY A 122 6.47 -1.93 10.40
N PHE A 123 6.38 -1.55 9.13
CA PHE A 123 6.72 -2.39 7.98
C PHE A 123 8.18 -2.23 7.53
N LYS A 124 8.85 -1.19 8.02
CA LYS A 124 10.26 -0.84 7.77
C LYS A 124 10.90 -0.36 9.06
#